data_AF-A0A0C2ZZG9-F1
#
_entry.id   AF-A0A0C2ZZG9-F1
#
_cell.length_a   1.000
_cell.length_b   1.000
_cell.length_c   1.000
_cell.angle_alpha   90.00
_cell.angle_beta   90.00
_cell.angle_gamma   90.00
#
_symmetry.space_group_name_H-M   'P 1'
#
loop_
_entity.id
_entity.type
_entity.pdbx_description
1 polymer ?
#
loop_
_entity_poly.entity_id
_entity_poly.type
_entity_poly.pdbx_seq_one_letter_code
_entity_poly.pdbx_strand_id
1 'polypeptide(L)'
;MPTIKQVQTLEGKSIEYIDEIIGSGTMKDVYFTTDGKHAVAFFREPLDSHSLERLEMIVGSYYEGIFKSGHGEYWEQLFCWPSAIVKEGSRYGVLLPKYDRHYFFEHGSINGDFLGIKGGEKEGKWFSTPTNRFGRLDERERGDWRIYLRLCLMIARSVRRMHSAGLAHSDLSYKNVLISPSSGHACIIDVDGLVVPGKFPPDVVGTPDFIAPEVVATTHLAKEHPQRVLPSRHTDRHALAVLIYQYLLLRHPLRGRKIHDEEDPSVDETLAMGKEALFVEHPFDDSNRIDAQYAKKEEQFWHDTRKLPYTITGPYLSKLMEQAFIEGLHDPHKRPTADDWERALIKTVDLVVPCENPQCIAKWYVFDNKQKPKCPFCDTPYRGKLPVINLYSDRGGNGKFMPDNHRIMIYKDQSLFAWHISRDVIPNERLEVSQSGRVGYCIYHNNEWLLVNEKMEGLYDYSNPSNIQQIAKGKAVALVDGLQLVVKYNHSTRLLLVQLVEGS
;
A
#
# COMPACT_ATOMS: atom_id res chain seq x y z
N MET A 1 15.48 39.55 -4.96
CA MET A 1 14.07 39.13 -4.81
C MET A 1 13.78 38.13 -5.90
N PRO A 2 13.03 37.05 -5.63
CA PRO A 2 12.66 36.09 -6.66
C PRO A 2 11.84 36.79 -7.76
N THR A 3 12.09 36.43 -9.01
CA THR A 3 11.30 36.91 -10.15
C THR A 3 9.92 36.25 -10.10
N ILE A 4 8.85 37.04 -10.11
CA ILE A 4 7.48 36.54 -10.09
C ILE A 4 6.89 36.66 -11.50
N LYS A 5 6.29 35.58 -11.99
CA LYS A 5 5.54 35.53 -13.24
C LYS A 5 4.07 35.21 -12.98
N GLN A 6 3.24 35.50 -13.97
CA GLN A 6 1.81 35.32 -13.91
C GLN A 6 1.34 34.48 -15.11
N VAL A 7 0.52 33.48 -14.85
CA VAL A 7 -0.12 32.64 -15.87
C VAL A 7 -1.63 32.60 -15.64
N GLN A 8 -2.41 32.30 -16.68
CA GLN A 8 -3.85 32.09 -16.56
C GLN A 8 -4.20 30.61 -16.70
N THR A 9 -5.18 30.14 -15.92
CA THR A 9 -5.87 28.88 -16.19
C THR A 9 -6.71 29.02 -17.46
N LEU A 10 -7.09 27.90 -18.10
CA LEU A 10 -8.01 27.94 -19.24
C LEU A 10 -9.39 28.53 -18.89
N GLU A 11 -9.75 28.53 -17.60
CA GLU A 11 -10.96 29.15 -17.06
C GLU A 11 -10.80 30.65 -16.75
N GLY A 12 -9.62 31.23 -17.00
CA GLY A 12 -9.33 32.66 -16.81
C GLY A 12 -8.89 33.06 -15.41
N LYS A 13 -8.64 32.10 -14.49
CA LYS A 13 -8.10 32.40 -13.16
C LYS A 13 -6.61 32.70 -13.27
N SER A 14 -6.17 33.80 -12.67
CA SER A 14 -4.75 34.14 -12.63
C SER A 14 -4.01 33.43 -11.49
N ILE A 15 -2.81 32.91 -11.81
CA ILE A 15 -1.89 32.24 -10.89
C ILE A 15 -0.53 32.92 -10.97
N GLU A 16 0.03 33.27 -9.82
CA GLU A 16 1.40 33.79 -9.70
C GLU A 16 2.34 32.67 -9.25
N TYR A 17 3.52 32.61 -9.87
CA TYR A 17 4.56 31.64 -9.54
C TYR A 17 5.94 32.26 -9.53
N ILE A 18 6.84 31.64 -8.76
CA ILE A 18 8.24 32.03 -8.67
C ILE A 18 8.97 31.42 -9.88
N ASP A 19 9.63 32.26 -10.69
CA ASP A 19 10.39 31.85 -11.89
C ASP A 19 11.73 31.21 -11.54
N GLU A 20 11.67 30.19 -10.68
CA GLU A 20 12.77 29.34 -10.26
C GLU A 20 12.30 27.88 -10.35
N ILE A 21 13.01 27.09 -11.15
CA ILE A 21 12.67 25.68 -11.35
C ILE A 21 13.04 24.92 -10.08
N ILE A 22 12.05 24.31 -9.44
CA ILE A 22 12.21 23.52 -8.21
C ILE A 22 12.34 22.02 -8.47
N GLY A 23 11.91 21.59 -9.66
CA GLY A 23 11.96 20.22 -10.12
C GLY A 23 11.93 20.20 -11.64
N SER A 24 12.89 19.51 -12.23
CA SER A 24 13.02 19.37 -13.67
C SER A 24 12.93 17.88 -14.01
N GLY A 25 11.72 17.39 -14.23
CA GLY A 25 11.50 16.03 -14.70
C GLY A 25 11.97 15.85 -16.15
N THR A 26 11.72 14.69 -16.75
CA THR A 26 11.92 14.49 -18.19
C THR A 26 10.95 15.33 -19.03
N MET A 27 9.71 15.47 -18.56
CA MET A 27 8.61 16.06 -19.35
C MET A 27 8.24 17.50 -18.97
N LYS A 28 8.48 17.90 -17.71
CA LYS A 28 7.91 19.13 -17.14
C LYS A 28 8.95 19.90 -16.34
N ASP A 29 8.83 21.22 -16.37
CA ASP A 29 9.51 22.13 -15.44
C ASP A 29 8.50 22.60 -14.41
N VAL A 30 8.84 22.45 -13.13
CA VAL A 30 7.94 22.69 -11.99
C VAL A 30 8.37 23.94 -11.25
N TYR A 31 7.39 24.77 -10.87
CA TYR A 31 7.56 26.06 -10.21
C TYR A 31 6.60 26.15 -9.01
N PHE A 32 7.03 26.68 -7.87
CA PHE A 32 6.09 26.95 -6.76
C PHE A 32 5.24 28.18 -7.05
N THR A 33 3.96 28.12 -6.67
CA THR A 33 3.10 29.30 -6.63
C THR A 33 3.48 30.21 -5.46
N THR A 34 3.19 31.51 -5.58
CA THR A 34 3.50 32.51 -4.53
C THR A 34 2.68 32.30 -3.25
N ASP A 35 1.52 31.64 -3.34
CA ASP A 35 0.69 31.26 -2.19
C ASP A 35 1.29 30.09 -1.36
N GLY A 36 2.31 29.41 -1.89
CA GLY A 36 2.98 28.27 -1.27
C GLY A 36 2.15 27.00 -1.15
N LYS A 37 0.97 26.93 -1.78
CA LYS A 37 0.03 25.80 -1.70
C LYS A 37 0.07 24.89 -2.92
N HIS A 38 0.53 25.39 -4.05
CA HIS A 38 0.49 24.68 -5.33
C HIS A 38 1.86 24.70 -6.01
N ALA A 39 1.94 23.94 -7.09
CA ALA A 39 3.00 24.01 -8.07
C ALA A 39 2.40 24.12 -9.48
N VAL A 40 3.04 24.90 -10.33
CA VAL A 40 2.75 24.93 -11.76
C VAL A 40 3.78 24.07 -12.46
N ALA A 41 3.33 23.07 -13.21
CA ALA A 41 4.20 22.19 -13.99
C ALA A 41 3.95 22.42 -15.48
N PHE A 42 4.88 23.05 -16.18
CA PHE A 42 4.77 23.31 -17.62
C PHE A 42 5.41 22.19 -18.43
N PHE A 43 4.69 21.67 -19.41
CA PHE A 43 5.23 20.69 -20.36
C PHE A 43 6.34 21.34 -21.20
N ARG A 44 7.43 20.61 -21.46
CA ARG A 44 8.52 21.09 -22.32
C ARG A 44 8.14 21.07 -23.79
N GLU A 45 7.50 19.99 -24.20
CA GLU A 45 6.99 19.82 -25.55
C GLU A 45 5.56 20.34 -25.68
N PRO A 46 5.17 20.88 -26.85
CA PRO A 46 3.79 21.21 -27.14
C PRO A 46 2.88 19.98 -27.01
N LEU A 47 1.71 20.16 -26.41
CA LEU A 47 0.68 19.12 -26.36
C LEU A 47 -0.08 19.07 -27.69
N ASP A 48 -0.29 17.86 -28.21
CA ASP A 48 -1.24 17.66 -29.30
C ASP A 48 -2.70 17.77 -28.81
N SER A 49 -3.66 17.74 -29.75
CA SER A 49 -5.07 17.86 -29.45
C SER A 49 -5.60 16.72 -28.55
N HIS A 50 -5.06 15.51 -28.68
CA HIS A 50 -5.48 14.36 -27.88
C HIS A 50 -4.96 14.44 -26.45
N SER A 51 -3.72 14.86 -26.26
CA SER A 51 -3.14 15.09 -24.92
C SER A 51 -3.87 16.23 -24.20
N LEU A 52 -4.23 17.31 -24.91
CA LEU A 52 -4.98 18.41 -24.32
C LEU A 52 -6.40 17.96 -23.91
N GLU A 53 -7.13 17.25 -24.77
CA GLU A 53 -8.47 16.74 -24.45
C GLU A 53 -8.43 15.74 -23.27
N ARG A 54 -7.36 14.93 -23.18
CA ARG A 54 -7.13 14.04 -22.03
C ARG A 54 -6.97 14.83 -20.75
N LEU A 55 -6.13 15.86 -20.75
CA LEU A 55 -5.92 16.72 -19.58
C LEU A 55 -7.22 17.41 -19.16
N GLU A 56 -8.00 17.93 -20.12
CA GLU A 56 -9.29 18.58 -19.84
C GLU A 56 -10.26 17.63 -19.12
N MET A 57 -10.29 16.35 -19.50
CA MET A 57 -11.07 15.34 -18.77
C MET A 57 -10.52 15.06 -17.36
N ILE A 58 -9.19 14.96 -17.23
CA ILE A 58 -8.53 14.66 -15.95
C ILE A 58 -8.77 15.78 -14.93
N VAL A 59 -8.60 17.04 -15.32
CA VAL A 59 -8.81 18.21 -14.44
C VAL A 59 -10.30 18.57 -14.28
N GLY A 60 -11.14 18.15 -15.23
CA GLY A 60 -12.58 18.41 -15.22
C GLY A 60 -13.37 17.26 -14.59
N SER A 61 -14.01 16.45 -15.43
CA SER A 61 -15.02 15.47 -14.98
C SER A 61 -14.47 14.42 -14.01
N TYR A 62 -13.22 13.99 -14.17
CA TYR A 62 -12.59 13.05 -13.24
C TYR A 62 -12.25 13.69 -11.90
N TYR A 63 -11.71 14.91 -11.91
CA TYR A 63 -11.45 15.66 -10.68
C TYR A 63 -12.75 15.90 -9.90
N GLU A 64 -13.80 16.38 -10.57
CA GLU A 64 -15.13 16.58 -9.98
C GLU A 64 -15.69 15.27 -9.40
N GLY A 65 -15.62 14.18 -10.16
CA GLY A 65 -16.11 12.88 -9.71
C GLY A 65 -15.34 12.29 -8.52
N ILE A 66 -14.03 12.56 -8.40
CA ILE A 66 -13.19 12.03 -7.31
C ILE A 66 -13.21 12.92 -6.07
N PHE A 67 -13.08 14.24 -6.25
CA PHE A 67 -12.82 15.17 -5.16
C PHE A 67 -14.01 16.04 -4.78
N LYS A 68 -15.01 16.24 -5.66
CA LYS A 68 -16.24 16.97 -5.32
C LYS A 68 -17.41 16.06 -4.95
N SER A 69 -17.25 14.75 -5.10
CA SER A 69 -18.14 13.76 -4.50
C SER A 69 -17.91 13.68 -2.98
N GLY A 70 -18.85 13.05 -2.25
CA GLY A 70 -18.68 12.82 -0.82
C GLY A 70 -17.35 12.11 -0.54
N HIS A 71 -16.62 12.59 0.47
CA HIS A 71 -15.29 12.11 0.90
C HIS A 71 -14.08 12.58 0.06
N GLY A 72 -14.18 13.65 -0.71
CA GLY A 72 -13.07 14.22 -1.49
C GLY A 72 -11.78 14.49 -0.70
N GLU A 73 -11.89 15.07 0.49
CA GLU A 73 -10.76 15.37 1.40
C GLU A 73 -9.90 14.13 1.73
N TYR A 74 -10.51 12.94 1.75
CA TYR A 74 -9.80 11.69 1.95
C TYR A 74 -8.83 11.39 0.79
N TRP A 75 -9.26 11.69 -0.44
CA TRP A 75 -8.50 11.41 -1.65
C TRP A 75 -7.43 12.46 -1.92
N GLU A 76 -7.61 13.70 -1.45
CA GLU A 76 -6.60 14.78 -1.59
C GLU A 76 -5.26 14.41 -0.92
N GLN A 77 -5.30 13.58 0.13
CA GLN A 77 -4.10 13.09 0.82
C GLN A 77 -3.42 11.91 0.10
N LEU A 78 -4.08 11.32 -0.90
CA LEU A 78 -3.67 10.09 -1.57
C LEU A 78 -3.23 10.30 -3.02
N PHE A 79 -3.45 11.50 -3.57
CA PHE A 79 -3.12 11.87 -4.93
C PHE A 79 -2.55 13.29 -5.02
N CYS A 80 -1.53 13.47 -5.85
CA CYS A 80 -1.17 14.78 -6.37
C CYS A 80 -1.91 15.02 -7.70
N TRP A 81 -3.23 15.27 -7.61
CA TRP A 81 -4.09 15.40 -8.79
C TRP A 81 -4.11 16.83 -9.35
N PRO A 82 -3.98 17.04 -10.67
CA PRO A 82 -4.04 18.37 -11.26
C PRO A 82 -5.44 18.97 -11.15
N SER A 83 -5.50 20.21 -10.66
CA SER A 83 -6.76 20.93 -10.42
C SER A 83 -7.16 21.88 -11.55
N ALA A 84 -6.21 22.25 -12.42
CA ALA A 84 -6.46 23.12 -13.56
C ALA A 84 -5.37 22.98 -14.63
N ILE A 85 -5.70 23.35 -15.87
CA ILE A 85 -4.73 23.56 -16.96
C ILE A 85 -4.38 25.04 -17.02
N VAL A 86 -3.10 25.35 -17.15
CA VAL A 86 -2.58 26.71 -17.34
C VAL A 86 -1.94 26.86 -18.72
N LYS A 87 -1.89 28.09 -19.22
CA LYS A 87 -1.28 28.41 -20.52
C LYS A 87 -0.47 29.69 -20.47
N GLU A 88 0.80 29.61 -20.88
CA GLU A 88 1.70 30.75 -21.08
C GLU A 88 2.13 30.79 -22.55
N GLY A 89 1.59 31.75 -23.32
CA GLY A 89 1.83 31.80 -24.76
C GLY A 89 1.37 30.53 -25.48
N SER A 90 2.31 29.78 -26.08
CA SER A 90 2.06 28.48 -26.71
C SER A 90 2.26 27.28 -25.77
N ARG A 91 2.76 27.49 -24.56
CA ARG A 91 3.13 26.44 -23.60
C ARG A 91 1.95 26.11 -22.70
N TYR A 92 1.59 24.83 -22.62
CA TYR A 92 0.59 24.33 -21.67
C TYR A 92 1.27 23.81 -20.39
N GLY A 93 0.52 23.81 -19.29
CA GLY A 93 0.93 23.22 -18.03
C GLY A 93 -0.27 22.85 -17.16
N VAL A 94 0.01 22.32 -15.98
CA VAL A 94 -1.01 21.94 -14.99
C VAL A 94 -0.72 22.58 -13.64
N LEU A 95 -1.78 22.89 -12.89
CA LEU A 95 -1.73 23.32 -11.51
C LEU A 95 -1.92 22.12 -10.57
N LEU A 96 -0.91 21.81 -9.78
CA LEU A 96 -0.85 20.65 -8.87
C LEU A 96 -0.83 21.12 -7.41
N PRO A 97 -1.37 20.34 -6.46
CA PRO A 97 -1.13 20.60 -5.04
C PRO A 97 0.37 20.45 -4.73
N LYS A 98 0.87 21.26 -3.81
CA LYS A 98 2.23 21.11 -3.30
C LYS A 98 2.31 19.84 -2.44
N TYR A 99 3.40 19.09 -2.57
CA TYR A 99 3.65 17.94 -1.70
C TYR A 99 3.77 18.36 -0.23
N ASP A 100 3.12 17.60 0.65
CA ASP A 100 3.25 17.79 2.08
C ASP A 100 4.69 17.60 2.56
N ARG A 101 5.07 18.34 3.61
CA ARG A 101 6.42 18.33 4.19
C ARG A 101 6.91 16.92 4.54
N HIS A 102 6.01 16.02 4.93
CA HIS A 102 6.39 14.66 5.34
C HIS A 102 6.89 13.79 4.18
N TYR A 103 6.68 14.19 2.92
CA TYR A 103 7.25 13.55 1.73
C TYR A 103 8.66 14.02 1.39
N PHE A 104 9.28 14.87 2.21
CA PHE A 104 10.68 15.27 2.06
C PHE A 104 11.54 14.66 3.17
N PHE A 105 12.80 14.34 2.87
CA PHE A 105 13.76 13.84 3.85
C PHE A 105 14.05 14.90 4.92
N GLU A 106 13.86 14.54 6.19
CA GLU A 106 14.12 15.41 7.34
C GLU A 106 15.56 15.23 7.85
N HIS A 107 16.05 14.00 7.82
CA HIS A 107 17.36 13.59 8.29
C HIS A 107 18.32 13.24 7.14
N GLY A 108 17.79 12.82 5.99
CA GLY A 108 18.59 12.51 4.81
C GLY A 108 19.23 11.11 4.85
N SER A 109 20.45 10.99 4.35
CA SER A 109 21.19 9.72 4.32
C SER A 109 21.98 9.45 5.61
N ILE A 110 22.54 8.25 5.73
CA ILE A 110 23.50 7.88 6.77
C ILE A 110 24.73 8.81 6.80
N ASN A 111 25.48 8.74 7.90
CA ASN A 111 26.74 9.47 8.11
C ASN A 111 26.61 11.00 7.99
N GLY A 112 25.52 11.56 8.51
CA GLY A 112 25.29 13.00 8.49
C GLY A 112 24.85 13.52 7.11
N ASP A 113 23.95 12.80 6.44
CA ASP A 113 23.48 13.10 5.08
C ASP A 113 24.59 13.14 4.02
N PHE A 114 25.46 12.13 4.02
CA PHE A 114 26.53 11.96 3.03
C PHE A 114 26.07 12.10 1.55
N LEU A 115 24.84 11.72 1.22
CA LEU A 115 24.28 11.83 -0.14
C LEU A 115 23.66 13.20 -0.44
N GLY A 116 23.55 14.10 0.56
CA GLY A 116 22.95 15.43 0.40
C GLY A 116 21.48 15.38 0.01
N ILE A 117 20.73 14.36 0.45
CA ILE A 117 19.33 14.15 0.05
C ILE A 117 18.34 14.78 1.04
N LYS A 118 18.81 15.37 2.14
CA LYS A 118 17.94 16.10 3.08
C LYS A 118 17.21 17.23 2.35
N GLY A 119 15.90 17.32 2.58
CA GLY A 119 15.00 18.23 1.86
C GLY A 119 14.59 17.74 0.48
N GLY A 120 15.18 16.65 -0.03
CA GLY A 120 14.76 15.98 -1.26
C GLY A 120 13.51 15.12 -1.07
N GLU A 121 12.86 14.78 -2.18
CA GLU A 121 11.62 14.00 -2.20
C GLU A 121 11.85 12.53 -1.82
N LYS A 122 10.93 11.97 -1.05
CA LYS A 122 10.87 10.56 -0.66
C LYS A 122 10.19 9.73 -1.74
N GLU A 123 10.80 9.72 -2.93
CA GLU A 123 10.45 8.77 -3.99
C GLU A 123 10.51 7.34 -3.45
N GLY A 124 9.50 6.53 -3.75
CA GLY A 124 9.36 5.16 -3.27
C GLY A 124 10.59 4.27 -3.51
N LYS A 125 11.37 4.54 -4.56
CA LYS A 125 12.60 3.80 -4.89
C LYS A 125 13.61 3.77 -3.76
N TRP A 126 13.70 4.83 -2.96
CA TRP A 126 14.61 4.89 -1.80
C TRP A 126 14.33 3.79 -0.77
N PHE A 127 13.14 3.18 -0.82
CA PHE A 127 12.63 2.28 0.19
C PHE A 127 12.33 0.87 -0.33
N SER A 128 12.52 0.61 -1.64
CA SER A 128 12.11 -0.64 -2.30
C SER A 128 13.15 -1.76 -2.24
N THR A 129 14.42 -1.44 -1.89
CA THR A 129 15.50 -2.44 -1.78
C THR A 129 16.28 -2.29 -0.48
N PRO A 130 16.95 -3.35 -0.01
CA PRO A 130 17.76 -3.31 1.22
C PRO A 130 18.94 -2.35 1.07
N THR A 131 19.59 -2.35 -0.09
CA THR A 131 20.68 -1.43 -0.42
C THR A 131 20.24 0.03 -0.28
N ASN A 132 19.08 0.40 -0.83
CA ASN A 132 18.60 1.78 -0.72
C ASN A 132 18.17 2.09 0.73
N ARG A 133 17.30 1.26 1.31
CA ARG A 133 16.68 1.56 2.60
C ARG A 133 17.66 1.50 3.78
N PHE A 134 18.44 0.42 3.88
CA PHE A 134 19.34 0.19 5.02
C PHE A 134 20.78 0.63 4.74
N GLY A 135 21.21 0.57 3.47
CA GLY A 135 22.55 0.97 3.06
C GLY A 135 22.73 2.47 2.81
N ARG A 136 21.64 3.23 2.64
CA ARG A 136 21.73 4.68 2.31
C ARG A 136 20.97 5.59 3.27
N LEU A 137 19.75 5.27 3.69
CA LEU A 137 18.92 6.20 4.47
C LEU A 137 19.30 6.26 5.95
N ASP A 138 19.17 7.42 6.60
CA ASP A 138 19.24 7.54 8.06
C ASP A 138 18.19 6.63 8.73
N GLU A 139 18.49 6.02 9.87
CA GLU A 139 17.59 5.07 10.55
C GLU A 139 16.21 5.67 10.83
N ARG A 140 16.14 6.96 11.14
CA ARG A 140 14.89 7.69 11.43
C ARG A 140 13.98 7.84 10.22
N GLU A 141 14.51 7.66 9.01
CA GLU A 141 13.75 7.74 7.76
C GLU A 141 13.14 6.39 7.35
N ARG A 142 13.62 5.27 7.92
CA ARG A 142 13.38 3.94 7.37
C ARG A 142 12.01 3.36 7.72
N GLY A 143 11.38 3.81 8.81
CA GLY A 143 10.15 3.24 9.37
C GLY A 143 10.26 1.74 9.71
N ASP A 144 9.14 1.16 10.16
CA ASP A 144 9.05 -0.25 10.56
C ASP A 144 8.07 -1.03 9.67
N TRP A 145 7.97 -2.34 9.84
CA TRP A 145 7.19 -3.18 8.93
C TRP A 145 5.66 -2.95 9.05
N ARG A 146 5.17 -2.55 10.23
CA ARG A 146 3.77 -2.17 10.42
C ARG A 146 3.43 -0.90 9.64
N ILE A 147 4.34 0.07 9.60
CA ILE A 147 4.16 1.26 8.75
C ILE A 147 4.10 0.86 7.28
N TYR A 148 4.92 -0.09 6.80
CA TYR A 148 4.89 -0.49 5.39
C TYR A 148 3.58 -1.20 5.00
N LEU A 149 2.95 -1.95 5.92
CA LEU A 149 1.58 -2.45 5.70
C LEU A 149 0.58 -1.30 5.52
N ARG A 150 0.69 -0.24 6.32
CA ARG A 150 -0.14 0.97 6.18
C ARG A 150 0.13 1.70 4.86
N LEU A 151 1.38 1.85 4.45
CA LEU A 151 1.75 2.47 3.17
C LEU A 151 1.16 1.68 2.00
N CYS A 152 1.31 0.36 1.99
CA CYS A 152 0.69 -0.52 1.01
C CYS A 152 -0.85 -0.38 0.99
N LEU A 153 -1.49 -0.22 2.16
CA LEU A 153 -2.94 -0.04 2.26
C LEU A 153 -3.39 1.27 1.60
N MET A 154 -2.66 2.37 1.84
CA MET A 154 -2.94 3.65 1.21
C MET A 154 -2.79 3.57 -0.32
N ILE A 155 -1.72 2.95 -0.81
CA ILE A 155 -1.49 2.77 -2.24
C ILE A 155 -2.60 1.91 -2.87
N ALA A 156 -2.98 0.78 -2.24
CA ALA A 156 -4.05 -0.06 -2.72
C ALA A 156 -5.40 0.69 -2.81
N ARG A 157 -5.68 1.58 -1.85
CA ARG A 157 -6.86 2.45 -1.88
C ARG A 157 -6.84 3.45 -3.02
N SER A 158 -5.72 4.11 -3.24
CA SER A 158 -5.54 5.04 -4.36
C SER A 158 -5.79 4.30 -5.69
N VAL A 159 -5.15 3.15 -5.89
CA VAL A 159 -5.34 2.35 -7.12
C VAL A 159 -6.79 1.87 -7.25
N ARG A 160 -7.43 1.40 -6.17
CA ARG A 160 -8.86 1.03 -6.19
C ARG A 160 -9.72 2.21 -6.63
N ARG A 161 -9.50 3.41 -6.06
CA ARG A 161 -10.30 4.59 -6.39
C ARG A 161 -10.13 4.98 -7.85
N MET A 162 -8.89 5.02 -8.34
CA MET A 162 -8.58 5.31 -9.75
C MET A 162 -9.25 4.29 -10.68
N HIS A 163 -9.10 2.99 -10.40
CA HIS A 163 -9.71 1.92 -11.19
C HIS A 163 -11.24 2.00 -11.17
N SER A 164 -11.85 2.32 -10.02
CA SER A 164 -13.30 2.49 -9.92
C SER A 164 -13.82 3.68 -10.74
N ALA A 165 -12.99 4.69 -10.99
CA ALA A 165 -13.33 5.84 -11.84
C ALA A 165 -13.22 5.52 -13.34
N GLY A 166 -12.80 4.30 -13.73
CA GLY A 166 -12.60 3.97 -15.13
C GLY A 166 -11.13 4.05 -15.58
N LEU A 167 -10.24 4.58 -14.74
CA LEU A 167 -8.87 4.96 -15.13
C LEU A 167 -7.84 3.85 -14.88
N ALA A 168 -6.67 4.01 -15.50
CA ALA A 168 -5.46 3.25 -15.19
C ALA A 168 -4.23 4.18 -15.22
N HIS A 169 -3.25 3.92 -14.36
CA HIS A 169 -2.05 4.74 -14.25
C HIS A 169 -1.10 4.53 -15.43
N SER A 170 -0.99 3.30 -15.94
CA SER A 170 -0.06 2.86 -17.01
C SER A 170 1.43 2.88 -16.68
N ASP A 171 1.84 3.62 -15.65
CA ASP A 171 3.21 3.66 -15.13
C ASP A 171 3.25 3.57 -13.60
N LEU A 172 2.36 2.77 -13.01
CA LEU A 172 2.37 2.56 -11.56
C LEU A 172 3.71 1.90 -11.18
N SER A 173 4.51 2.60 -10.36
CA SER A 173 5.82 2.10 -9.94
C SER A 173 6.26 2.79 -8.64
N TYR A 174 7.41 2.38 -8.08
CA TYR A 174 7.99 3.10 -6.95
C TYR A 174 8.42 4.54 -7.29
N LYS A 175 8.49 4.93 -8.58
CA LYS A 175 8.86 6.29 -9.01
C LYS A 175 7.68 7.24 -8.96
N ASN A 176 6.49 6.72 -9.23
CA ASN A 176 5.24 7.49 -9.25
C ASN A 176 4.46 7.34 -7.93
N VAL A 177 5.18 7.05 -6.84
CA VAL A 177 4.65 7.03 -5.48
C VAL A 177 5.63 7.73 -4.54
N LEU A 178 5.14 8.73 -3.80
CA LEU A 178 5.82 9.29 -2.65
C LEU A 178 5.41 8.54 -1.39
N ILE A 179 6.38 8.18 -0.54
CA ILE A 179 6.09 7.52 0.73
C ILE A 179 6.80 8.21 1.89
N SER A 180 6.19 8.17 3.07
CA SER A 180 6.76 8.72 4.30
C SER A 180 6.70 7.68 5.40
N PRO A 181 7.73 6.82 5.57
CA PRO A 181 7.73 5.81 6.62
C PRO A 181 7.77 6.39 8.04
N SER A 182 8.22 7.65 8.21
CA SER A 182 8.22 8.33 9.50
C SER A 182 6.83 8.79 9.94
N SER A 183 5.93 9.08 8.99
CA SER A 183 4.57 9.56 9.29
C SER A 183 3.46 8.58 8.89
N GLY A 184 3.78 7.56 8.10
CA GLY A 184 2.84 6.55 7.62
C GLY A 184 1.91 7.05 6.51
N HIS A 185 2.39 7.92 5.61
CA HIS A 185 1.63 8.46 4.48
C HIS A 185 2.20 8.02 3.13
N ALA A 186 1.34 7.81 2.14
CA ALA A 186 1.70 7.51 0.76
C ALA A 186 0.79 8.26 -0.21
N CYS A 187 1.34 8.72 -1.33
CA CYS A 187 0.63 9.48 -2.36
C CYS A 187 1.03 8.99 -3.75
N ILE A 188 0.05 8.78 -4.63
CA ILE A 188 0.30 8.54 -6.06
C ILE A 188 0.48 9.88 -6.76
N ILE A 189 1.51 9.98 -7.60
CA ILE A 189 1.84 11.19 -8.38
C ILE A 189 1.78 10.88 -9.89
N ASP A 190 2.02 11.89 -10.72
CA ASP A 190 1.99 11.78 -12.19
C ASP A 190 0.66 11.23 -12.75
N VAL A 191 -0.44 11.80 -12.26
CA VAL A 191 -1.81 11.41 -12.62
C VAL A 191 -2.42 12.27 -13.73
N ASP A 192 -1.58 12.90 -14.56
CA ASP A 192 -2.02 13.71 -15.70
C ASP A 192 -1.83 13.00 -17.06
N GLY A 193 -1.14 11.86 -17.08
CA GLY A 193 -0.99 10.97 -18.24
C GLY A 193 -1.91 9.73 -18.23
N LEU A 194 -2.94 9.70 -17.38
CA LEU A 194 -3.74 8.49 -17.13
C LEU A 194 -4.40 7.91 -18.39
N VAL A 195 -4.51 6.59 -18.44
CA VAL A 195 -5.23 5.86 -19.48
C VAL A 195 -6.73 5.95 -19.23
N VAL A 196 -7.44 6.35 -20.28
CA VAL A 196 -8.91 6.29 -20.36
C VAL A 196 -9.29 5.20 -21.36
N PRO A 197 -9.73 4.02 -20.91
CA PRO A 197 -10.03 2.89 -21.78
C PRO A 197 -10.96 3.27 -22.93
N GLY A 198 -10.56 2.93 -24.15
CA GLY A 198 -11.32 3.21 -25.38
C GLY A 198 -11.26 4.66 -25.87
N LYS A 199 -10.60 5.57 -25.15
CA LYS A 199 -10.48 6.99 -25.54
C LYS A 199 -9.03 7.47 -25.62
N PHE A 200 -8.24 7.26 -24.57
CA PHE A 200 -6.85 7.71 -24.50
C PHE A 200 -5.92 6.56 -24.12
N PRO A 201 -5.08 6.07 -25.05
CA PRO A 201 -4.11 5.02 -24.80
C PRO A 201 -2.92 5.55 -23.97
N PRO A 202 -2.08 4.66 -23.42
CA PRO A 202 -0.88 5.08 -22.68
C PRO A 202 0.15 5.75 -23.59
N ASP A 203 0.89 6.69 -23.01
CA ASP A 203 2.00 7.39 -23.68
C ASP A 203 3.34 6.69 -23.45
N VAL A 204 3.44 5.89 -22.38
CA VAL A 204 4.65 5.16 -21.99
C VAL A 204 4.39 3.66 -21.95
N VAL A 205 5.46 2.87 -22.06
CA VAL A 205 5.41 1.41 -21.85
C VAL A 205 5.35 1.08 -20.35
N GLY A 206 5.93 1.94 -19.52
CA GLY A 206 6.03 1.81 -18.07
C GLY A 206 7.48 1.81 -17.58
N THR A 207 7.65 1.85 -16.26
CA THR A 207 8.95 1.81 -15.59
C THR A 207 9.48 0.38 -15.58
N PRO A 208 10.76 0.15 -15.97
CA PRO A 208 11.40 -1.17 -15.85
C PRO A 208 11.19 -1.79 -14.47
N ASP A 209 11.12 -3.12 -14.40
CA ASP A 209 10.69 -3.93 -13.24
C ASP A 209 9.17 -3.94 -12.96
N PHE A 210 8.38 -2.97 -13.41
CA PHE A 210 6.93 -2.93 -13.15
C PHE A 210 6.07 -3.25 -14.37
N ILE A 211 6.68 -3.29 -15.55
CA ILE A 211 6.00 -3.62 -16.80
C ILE A 211 5.52 -5.07 -16.72
N ALA A 212 4.23 -5.29 -16.98
CA ALA A 212 3.64 -6.62 -16.91
C ALA A 212 4.18 -7.55 -18.02
N PRO A 213 4.29 -8.88 -17.77
CA PRO A 213 4.89 -9.83 -18.71
C PRO A 213 4.33 -9.79 -20.13
N GLU A 214 3.02 -9.63 -20.27
CA GLU A 214 2.32 -9.55 -21.56
C GLU A 214 2.67 -8.29 -22.36
N VAL A 215 3.01 -7.19 -21.67
CA VAL A 215 3.49 -5.96 -22.31
C VAL A 215 4.94 -6.15 -22.76
N VAL A 216 5.82 -6.64 -21.86
CA VAL A 216 7.23 -6.92 -22.19
C VAL A 216 7.33 -7.84 -23.41
N ALA A 217 6.57 -8.94 -23.42
CA ALA A 217 6.58 -9.93 -24.49
C ALA A 217 6.21 -9.35 -25.87
N THR A 218 5.51 -8.22 -25.93
CA THR A 218 5.07 -7.58 -27.17
C THR A 218 5.75 -6.23 -27.44
N THR A 219 6.76 -5.87 -26.64
CA THR A 219 7.50 -4.58 -26.78
C THR A 219 8.19 -4.39 -28.13
N HIS A 220 8.59 -5.47 -28.79
CA HIS A 220 9.23 -5.46 -30.11
C HIS A 220 8.26 -5.14 -31.25
N LEU A 221 6.94 -5.23 -31.02
CA LEU A 221 5.91 -4.92 -32.02
C LEU A 221 5.64 -3.42 -32.08
N ALA A 222 5.30 -2.90 -33.27
CA ALA A 222 4.84 -1.52 -33.42
C ALA A 222 3.59 -1.24 -32.56
N LYS A 223 3.39 0.03 -32.14
CA LYS A 223 2.30 0.42 -31.23
C LYS A 223 0.91 0.09 -31.80
N GLU A 224 0.76 0.20 -33.12
CA GLU A 224 -0.47 -0.03 -33.88
C GLU A 224 -0.67 -1.50 -34.26
N HIS A 225 0.30 -2.37 -33.95
CA HIS A 225 0.21 -3.78 -34.31
C HIS A 225 -0.95 -4.46 -33.56
N PRO A 226 -1.81 -5.28 -34.21
CA PRO A 226 -2.99 -5.86 -33.56
C PRO A 226 -2.69 -6.75 -32.34
N GLN A 227 -1.49 -7.33 -32.27
CA GLN A 227 -1.03 -8.15 -31.14
C GLN A 227 -0.25 -7.35 -30.08
N ARG A 228 -0.05 -6.05 -30.26
CA ARG A 228 0.64 -5.21 -29.28
C ARG A 228 -0.22 -5.09 -28.03
N VAL A 229 0.31 -5.50 -26.88
CA VAL A 229 -0.35 -5.26 -25.60
C VAL A 229 0.16 -3.92 -25.05
N LEU A 230 -0.79 -3.06 -24.69
CA LEU A 230 -0.53 -1.75 -24.11
C LEU A 230 -0.90 -1.75 -22.62
N PRO A 231 -0.24 -0.91 -21.81
CA PRO A 231 -0.63 -0.69 -20.42
C PRO A 231 -2.12 -0.42 -20.24
N SER A 232 -2.67 -1.00 -19.18
CA SER A 232 -4.10 -0.98 -18.87
C SER A 232 -4.32 -1.20 -17.37
N ARG A 233 -5.59 -1.27 -16.96
CA ARG A 233 -5.95 -1.65 -15.58
C ARG A 233 -5.38 -3.01 -15.17
N HIS A 234 -5.27 -3.96 -16.10
CA HIS A 234 -4.75 -5.29 -15.82
C HIS A 234 -3.24 -5.26 -15.55
N THR A 235 -2.50 -4.38 -16.22
CA THR A 235 -1.06 -4.22 -16.01
C THR A 235 -0.79 -3.44 -14.72
N ASP A 236 -1.62 -2.46 -14.37
CA ASP A 236 -1.57 -1.80 -13.06
C ASP A 236 -1.72 -2.80 -11.90
N ARG A 237 -2.56 -3.83 -12.05
CA ARG A 237 -2.71 -4.88 -11.01
C ARG A 237 -1.43 -5.68 -10.80
N HIS A 238 -0.69 -5.96 -11.88
CA HIS A 238 0.63 -6.57 -11.79
C HIS A 238 1.61 -5.63 -11.07
N ALA A 239 1.69 -4.38 -11.52
CA ALA A 239 2.57 -3.37 -10.92
C ALA A 239 2.27 -3.14 -9.43
N LEU A 240 1.00 -3.11 -9.02
CA LEU A 240 0.59 -3.01 -7.62
C LEU A 240 1.09 -4.20 -6.80
N ALA A 241 0.94 -5.42 -7.32
CA ALA A 241 1.44 -6.63 -6.65
C ALA A 241 2.97 -6.57 -6.49
N VAL A 242 3.69 -6.17 -7.54
CA VAL A 242 5.15 -5.99 -7.52
C VAL A 242 5.56 -4.94 -6.48
N LEU A 243 4.85 -3.81 -6.42
CA LEU A 243 5.12 -2.72 -5.48
C LEU A 243 4.90 -3.15 -4.02
N ILE A 244 3.78 -3.82 -3.72
CA ILE A 244 3.49 -4.35 -2.38
C ILE A 244 4.54 -5.39 -1.98
N TYR A 245 4.89 -6.30 -2.88
CA TYR A 245 5.90 -7.33 -2.63
C TYR A 245 7.27 -6.70 -2.32
N GLN A 246 7.73 -5.74 -3.13
CA GLN A 246 8.99 -5.02 -2.89
C GLN A 246 8.98 -4.26 -1.56
N TYR A 247 7.90 -3.57 -1.22
CA TYR A 247 7.83 -2.82 0.04
C TYR A 247 7.83 -3.71 1.29
N LEU A 248 7.21 -4.89 1.22
CA LEU A 248 7.13 -5.78 2.37
C LEU A 248 8.33 -6.73 2.50
N LEU A 249 8.95 -7.12 1.38
CA LEU A 249 9.97 -8.18 1.33
C LEU A 249 11.32 -7.72 0.76
N LEU A 250 11.40 -6.48 0.27
CA LEU A 250 12.62 -5.82 -0.22
C LEU A 250 13.40 -6.65 -1.25
N ARG A 251 12.67 -7.25 -2.19
CA ARG A 251 13.22 -7.95 -3.35
C ARG A 251 12.18 -7.95 -4.47
N HIS A 252 12.60 -8.21 -5.69
CA HIS A 252 11.68 -8.27 -6.83
C HIS A 252 11.08 -9.68 -6.99
N PRO A 253 9.78 -9.84 -7.29
CA PRO A 253 9.15 -11.15 -7.38
C PRO A 253 9.60 -11.98 -8.59
N LEU A 254 10.24 -11.38 -9.60
CA LEU A 254 10.66 -12.07 -10.83
C LEU A 254 12.19 -12.10 -11.04
N ARG A 255 12.98 -11.35 -10.24
CA ARG A 255 14.44 -11.28 -10.42
C ARG A 255 15.12 -12.38 -9.62
N GLY A 256 15.42 -13.50 -10.29
CA GLY A 256 16.10 -14.64 -9.68
C GLY A 256 17.33 -15.07 -10.47
N ARG A 257 17.75 -16.31 -10.27
CA ARG A 257 18.98 -16.87 -10.87
C ARG A 257 18.79 -17.47 -12.27
N LYS A 258 17.56 -17.55 -12.78
CA LYS A 258 17.30 -18.24 -14.04
C LYS A 258 17.79 -17.38 -15.20
N ILE A 259 18.64 -17.98 -16.04
CA ILE A 259 19.10 -17.41 -17.29
C ILE A 259 18.35 -18.13 -18.41
N HIS A 260 17.72 -17.36 -19.27
CA HIS A 260 16.96 -17.78 -20.44
C HIS A 260 17.75 -17.62 -21.73
N ASP A 261 18.71 -16.69 -21.76
CA ASP A 261 19.65 -16.51 -22.88
C ASP A 261 21.06 -16.24 -22.34
N GLU A 262 22.02 -17.12 -22.66
CA GLU A 262 23.41 -17.01 -22.21
C GLU A 262 24.26 -16.08 -23.10
N GLU A 263 23.76 -15.73 -24.30
CA GLU A 263 24.51 -15.00 -25.32
C GLU A 263 24.15 -13.50 -25.34
N ASP A 264 22.87 -13.15 -25.15
CA ASP A 264 22.36 -11.77 -25.19
C ASP A 264 21.59 -11.39 -23.92
N PRO A 265 22.19 -10.57 -23.03
CA PRO A 265 21.55 -10.07 -21.82
C PRO A 265 20.24 -9.29 -22.05
N SER A 266 20.08 -8.63 -23.20
CA SER A 266 18.85 -7.90 -23.52
C SER A 266 17.71 -8.85 -23.90
N VAL A 267 18.04 -9.97 -24.56
CA VAL A 267 17.06 -11.03 -24.85
C VAL A 267 16.71 -11.76 -23.56
N ASP A 268 17.70 -12.10 -22.74
CA ASP A 268 17.50 -12.69 -21.41
C ASP A 268 16.53 -11.86 -20.56
N GLU A 269 16.77 -10.55 -20.48
CA GLU A 269 15.92 -9.58 -19.78
C GLU A 269 14.47 -9.61 -20.30
N THR A 270 14.30 -9.61 -21.62
CA THR A 270 12.98 -9.61 -22.27
C THR A 270 12.24 -10.92 -22.02
N LEU A 271 12.94 -12.05 -21.97
CA LEU A 271 12.37 -13.37 -21.65
C LEU A 271 11.98 -13.45 -20.17
N ALA A 272 12.92 -13.13 -19.27
CA ALA A 272 12.78 -13.23 -17.83
C ALA A 272 11.69 -12.30 -17.25
N MET A 273 11.50 -11.13 -17.85
CA MET A 273 10.46 -10.17 -17.46
C MET A 273 9.20 -10.27 -18.34
N GLY A 274 9.22 -11.09 -19.38
CA GLY A 274 8.15 -11.28 -20.35
C GLY A 274 7.60 -12.70 -20.35
N LYS A 275 7.60 -13.34 -21.53
CA LYS A 275 6.91 -14.62 -21.74
C LYS A 275 7.41 -15.78 -20.87
N GLU A 276 8.66 -15.74 -20.40
CA GLU A 276 9.24 -16.79 -19.54
C GLU A 276 9.30 -16.39 -18.05
N ALA A 277 8.63 -15.28 -17.68
CA ALA A 277 8.65 -14.79 -16.30
C ALA A 277 8.22 -15.89 -15.30
N LEU A 278 8.97 -16.01 -14.22
CA LEU A 278 8.77 -17.02 -13.20
C LEU A 278 8.93 -16.41 -11.80
N PHE A 279 7.99 -16.70 -10.90
CA PHE A 279 8.06 -16.23 -9.52
C PHE A 279 9.28 -16.81 -8.79
N VAL A 280 10.06 -15.94 -8.15
CA VAL A 280 11.31 -16.31 -7.45
C VAL A 280 11.10 -17.22 -6.23
N GLU A 281 9.86 -17.34 -5.76
CA GLU A 281 9.48 -18.23 -4.66
C GLU A 281 8.39 -19.23 -5.09
N HIS A 282 8.34 -19.58 -6.38
CA HIS A 282 7.38 -20.56 -6.88
C HIS A 282 7.52 -21.88 -6.10
N PRO A 283 6.42 -22.43 -5.54
CA PRO A 283 6.49 -23.56 -4.60
C PRO A 283 6.91 -24.87 -5.26
N PHE A 284 6.72 -25.00 -6.58
CA PHE A 284 6.99 -26.22 -7.35
C PHE A 284 8.07 -26.05 -8.43
N ASP A 285 8.68 -24.86 -8.53
CA ASP A 285 9.74 -24.58 -9.51
C ASP A 285 10.76 -23.64 -8.85
N ASP A 286 11.91 -24.17 -8.47
CA ASP A 286 12.97 -23.38 -7.84
C ASP A 286 14.04 -22.90 -8.84
N SER A 287 13.82 -23.06 -10.15
CA SER A 287 14.79 -22.69 -11.18
C SER A 287 15.10 -21.19 -11.14
N ASN A 288 14.12 -20.33 -10.88
CA ASN A 288 14.30 -18.88 -10.72
C ASN A 288 14.44 -18.42 -9.25
N ARG A 289 14.83 -19.29 -8.32
CA ARG A 289 15.03 -18.86 -6.93
C ARG A 289 16.16 -17.83 -6.80
N ILE A 290 16.00 -16.83 -5.93
CA ILE A 290 17.10 -15.91 -5.59
C ILE A 290 18.21 -16.68 -4.88
N ASP A 291 19.46 -16.48 -5.31
CA ASP A 291 20.63 -17.00 -4.62
C ASP A 291 21.21 -15.95 -3.66
N ALA A 292 20.85 -16.07 -2.38
CA ALA A 292 21.25 -15.12 -1.35
C ALA A 292 22.77 -15.05 -1.14
N GLN A 293 23.54 -16.10 -1.49
CA GLN A 293 24.99 -16.11 -1.29
C GLN A 293 25.72 -15.15 -2.23
N TYR A 294 25.13 -14.86 -3.40
CA TYR A 294 25.65 -13.92 -4.39
C TYR A 294 25.04 -12.53 -4.28
N ALA A 295 24.09 -12.32 -3.36
CA ALA A 295 23.54 -11.01 -3.08
C ALA A 295 24.57 -10.12 -2.35
N LYS A 296 24.43 -8.79 -2.51
CA LYS A 296 25.22 -7.82 -1.74
C LYS A 296 24.97 -8.02 -0.25
N LYS A 297 25.96 -7.70 0.59
CA LYS A 297 25.91 -7.91 2.04
C LYS A 297 24.63 -7.34 2.67
N GLU A 298 24.19 -6.17 2.24
CA GLU A 298 22.98 -5.48 2.72
C GLU A 298 21.69 -6.22 2.32
N GLU A 299 21.73 -7.03 1.27
CA GLU A 299 20.60 -7.73 0.67
C GLU A 299 20.48 -9.18 1.12
N GLN A 300 21.59 -9.82 1.53
CA GLN A 300 21.64 -11.24 1.89
C GLN A 300 20.52 -11.69 2.83
N PHE A 301 20.24 -10.89 3.87
CA PHE A 301 19.17 -11.19 4.83
C PHE A 301 17.78 -11.24 4.15
N TRP A 302 17.46 -10.23 3.34
CA TRP A 302 16.15 -10.10 2.67
C TRP A 302 16.00 -11.04 1.47
N HIS A 303 17.11 -11.44 0.85
CA HIS A 303 17.15 -12.33 -0.31
C HIS A 303 17.16 -13.82 0.08
N ASP A 304 17.36 -14.17 1.35
CA ASP A 304 17.22 -15.54 1.86
C ASP A 304 15.74 -15.93 1.95
N THR A 305 15.15 -16.30 0.81
CA THR A 305 13.73 -16.71 0.68
C THR A 305 13.38 -17.98 1.47
N ARG A 306 14.37 -18.73 1.96
CA ARG A 306 14.12 -19.89 2.82
C ARG A 306 13.88 -19.46 4.27
N LYS A 307 14.59 -18.42 4.74
CA LYS A 307 14.39 -17.84 6.08
C LYS A 307 13.27 -16.82 6.12
N LEU A 308 13.15 -15.99 5.08
CA LEU A 308 12.12 -14.96 4.94
C LEU A 308 11.24 -15.23 3.71
N PRO A 309 10.51 -16.36 3.68
CA PRO A 309 9.61 -16.66 2.59
C PRO A 309 8.48 -15.62 2.52
N TYR A 310 7.86 -15.44 1.35
CA TYR A 310 6.71 -14.55 1.20
C TYR A 310 5.56 -14.87 2.18
N THR A 311 5.50 -16.10 2.68
CA THR A 311 4.50 -16.56 3.66
C THR A 311 4.58 -15.85 5.01
N ILE A 312 5.68 -15.15 5.32
CA ILE A 312 5.76 -14.31 6.52
C ILE A 312 4.79 -13.13 6.49
N THR A 313 4.25 -12.78 5.30
CA THR A 313 3.22 -11.74 5.14
C THR A 313 1.83 -12.16 5.63
N GLY A 314 1.70 -13.41 6.10
CA GLY A 314 0.49 -13.93 6.69
C GLY A 314 -0.50 -14.49 5.67
N PRO A 315 -1.60 -15.10 6.15
CA PRO A 315 -2.48 -15.93 5.33
C PRO A 315 -3.23 -15.15 4.24
N TYR A 316 -3.46 -13.85 4.44
CA TYR A 316 -4.22 -13.04 3.49
C TYR A 316 -3.37 -12.55 2.34
N LEU A 317 -2.19 -11.97 2.62
CA LEU A 317 -1.32 -11.42 1.59
C LEU A 317 -0.60 -12.51 0.80
N SER A 318 -0.18 -13.59 1.46
CA SER A 318 0.50 -14.71 0.79
C SER A 318 -0.37 -15.30 -0.32
N LYS A 319 -1.67 -15.48 -0.05
CA LYS A 319 -2.63 -15.95 -1.06
C LYS A 319 -2.76 -15.00 -2.25
N LEU A 320 -2.74 -13.68 -2.02
CA LEU A 320 -2.77 -12.71 -3.12
C LEU A 320 -1.46 -12.67 -3.90
N MET A 321 -0.31 -12.94 -3.25
CA MET A 321 0.97 -13.09 -3.94
C MET A 321 0.98 -14.33 -4.85
N GLU A 322 0.46 -15.47 -4.38
CA GLU A 322 0.26 -16.66 -5.21
C GLU A 322 -0.68 -16.37 -6.39
N GLN A 323 -1.82 -15.71 -6.12
CA GLN A 323 -2.77 -15.34 -7.17
C GLN A 323 -2.14 -14.38 -8.20
N ALA A 324 -1.27 -13.45 -7.78
CA ALA A 324 -0.63 -12.49 -8.68
C ALA A 324 0.54 -13.07 -9.49
N PHE A 325 1.40 -13.86 -8.85
CA PHE A 325 2.69 -14.28 -9.42
C PHE A 325 2.72 -15.75 -9.85
N ILE A 326 1.66 -16.52 -9.61
CA ILE A 326 1.51 -17.89 -10.10
C ILE A 326 0.31 -17.96 -11.03
N GLU A 327 -0.90 -17.80 -10.49
CA GLU A 327 -2.13 -17.96 -11.27
C GLU A 327 -2.31 -16.85 -12.33
N GLY A 328 -2.03 -15.61 -11.93
CA GLY A 328 -2.25 -14.42 -12.73
C GLY A 328 -1.01 -13.83 -13.40
N LEU A 329 0.16 -14.48 -13.28
CA LEU A 329 1.39 -13.96 -13.88
C LEU A 329 1.25 -13.85 -15.39
N HIS A 330 0.84 -14.97 -16.01
CA HIS A 330 0.60 -15.13 -17.45
C HIS A 330 -0.88 -15.09 -17.83
N ASP A 331 -1.78 -14.85 -16.87
CA ASP A 331 -3.22 -14.71 -17.08
C ASP A 331 -3.75 -13.43 -16.38
N PRO A 332 -3.77 -12.29 -17.08
CA PRO A 332 -4.10 -10.99 -16.47
C PRO A 332 -5.49 -10.91 -15.84
N HIS A 333 -6.42 -11.81 -16.19
CA HIS A 333 -7.77 -11.84 -15.64
C HIS A 333 -7.83 -12.48 -14.24
N LYS A 334 -6.87 -13.34 -13.89
CA LYS A 334 -6.79 -13.98 -12.58
C LYS A 334 -6.11 -13.11 -11.53
N ARG A 335 -5.45 -12.01 -11.90
CA ARG A 335 -4.74 -11.13 -10.97
C ARG A 335 -5.68 -10.54 -9.91
N PRO A 336 -5.23 -10.41 -8.65
CA PRO A 336 -6.02 -9.77 -7.61
C PRO A 336 -6.30 -8.31 -7.95
N THR A 337 -7.47 -7.83 -7.54
CA THR A 337 -7.84 -6.42 -7.68
C THR A 337 -7.22 -5.58 -6.57
N ALA A 338 -7.13 -4.25 -6.76
CA ALA A 338 -6.68 -3.34 -5.70
C ALA A 338 -7.58 -3.39 -4.44
N ASP A 339 -8.86 -3.71 -4.62
CA ASP A 339 -9.84 -3.92 -3.55
C ASP A 339 -9.59 -5.22 -2.77
N ASP A 340 -9.11 -6.28 -3.43
CA ASP A 340 -8.64 -7.49 -2.74
C ASP A 340 -7.43 -7.20 -1.87
N TRP A 341 -6.46 -6.44 -2.40
CA TRP A 341 -5.29 -5.99 -1.65
C TRP A 341 -5.69 -5.14 -0.44
N GLU A 342 -6.58 -4.15 -0.60
CA GLU A 342 -7.08 -3.33 0.52
C GLU A 342 -7.69 -4.21 1.62
N ARG A 343 -8.60 -5.13 1.28
CA ARG A 343 -9.23 -6.04 2.26
C ARG A 343 -8.20 -6.91 2.98
N ALA A 344 -7.25 -7.48 2.24
CA ALA A 344 -6.22 -8.33 2.82
C ALA A 344 -5.29 -7.53 3.74
N LEU A 345 -4.89 -6.31 3.34
CA LEU A 345 -4.04 -5.42 4.13
C LEU A 345 -4.72 -4.99 5.44
N ILE A 346 -6.01 -4.62 5.41
CA ILE A 346 -6.78 -4.31 6.63
C ILE A 346 -6.73 -5.48 7.61
N LYS A 347 -7.02 -6.70 7.12
CA LYS A 347 -6.99 -7.90 7.97
C LYS A 347 -5.59 -8.25 8.47
N THR A 348 -4.56 -8.05 7.65
CA THR A 348 -3.17 -8.34 8.03
C THR A 348 -2.65 -7.36 9.08
N VAL A 349 -3.08 -6.09 9.06
CA VAL A 349 -2.76 -5.13 10.13
C VAL A 349 -3.26 -5.62 11.48
N ASP A 350 -4.41 -6.28 11.54
CA ASP A 350 -4.92 -6.87 12.79
C ASP A 350 -4.20 -8.15 13.21
N LEU A 351 -3.35 -8.73 12.34
CA LEU A 351 -2.51 -9.88 12.64
C LEU A 351 -1.11 -9.53 13.15
N VAL A 352 -0.73 -8.25 13.19
CA VAL A 352 0.62 -7.87 13.60
C VAL A 352 0.77 -7.88 15.11
N VAL A 353 1.95 -8.31 15.56
CA VAL A 353 2.37 -8.26 16.96
C VAL A 353 3.74 -7.57 17.07
N PRO A 354 4.00 -6.83 18.17
CA PRO A 354 5.31 -6.24 18.39
C PRO A 354 6.34 -7.33 18.67
N CYS A 355 7.55 -7.16 18.16
CA CYS A 355 8.67 -8.01 18.52
C CYS A 355 9.24 -7.58 19.88
N GLU A 356 9.43 -8.54 20.78
CA GLU A 356 10.02 -8.28 22.11
C GLU A 356 11.50 -7.86 22.05
N ASN A 357 12.18 -8.12 20.93
CA ASN A 357 13.55 -7.69 20.72
C ASN A 357 13.60 -6.22 20.25
N PRO A 358 14.10 -5.28 21.08
CA PRO A 358 14.17 -3.87 20.71
C PRO A 358 15.12 -3.60 19.53
N GLN A 359 16.07 -4.51 19.26
CA GLN A 359 17.01 -4.44 18.13
C GLN A 359 16.44 -5.03 16.84
N CYS A 360 15.23 -5.58 16.85
CA CYS A 360 14.58 -6.09 15.64
C CYS A 360 14.36 -4.96 14.63
N ILE A 361 14.91 -5.07 13.43
CA ILE A 361 14.79 -4.05 12.38
C ILE A 361 13.34 -3.86 11.91
N ALA A 362 12.53 -4.93 11.93
CA ALA A 362 11.15 -4.88 11.47
C ALA A 362 10.20 -4.34 12.56
N LYS A 363 10.61 -4.40 13.83
CA LYS A 363 9.87 -4.05 15.07
C LYS A 363 8.54 -4.78 15.30
N TRP A 364 7.88 -5.20 14.23
CA TRP A 364 6.59 -5.89 14.18
C TRP A 364 6.67 -7.06 13.21
N TYR A 365 5.84 -8.07 13.44
CA TYR A 365 5.70 -9.19 12.51
C TYR A 365 4.26 -9.71 12.53
N VAL A 366 3.86 -10.43 11.48
CA VAL A 366 2.53 -11.03 11.35
C VAL A 366 2.60 -12.35 12.09
N PHE A 367 1.63 -12.59 12.96
CA PHE A 367 1.50 -13.85 13.65
C PHE A 367 1.28 -15.00 12.66
N ASP A 368 2.14 -16.02 12.74
CA ASP A 368 2.22 -17.12 11.77
C ASP A 368 1.30 -18.30 12.10
N ASN A 369 0.38 -18.13 13.05
CA ASN A 369 -0.56 -19.15 13.55
C ASN A 369 0.10 -20.39 14.17
N LYS A 370 1.39 -20.35 14.51
CA LYS A 370 2.06 -21.47 15.21
C LYS A 370 1.87 -21.38 16.71
N GLN A 371 1.89 -22.54 17.37
CA GLN A 371 1.81 -22.66 18.83
C GLN A 371 3.04 -22.12 19.57
N LYS A 372 4.16 -21.86 18.87
CA LYS A 372 5.38 -21.27 19.44
C LYS A 372 5.86 -20.15 18.51
N PRO A 373 5.16 -19.02 18.50
CA PRO A 373 5.44 -17.96 17.54
C PRO A 373 6.81 -17.34 17.83
N LYS A 374 7.56 -17.11 16.75
CA LYS A 374 8.81 -16.36 16.78
C LYS A 374 8.79 -15.29 15.70
N CYS A 375 9.48 -14.18 15.97
CA CYS A 375 9.65 -13.14 14.97
C CYS A 375 10.47 -13.69 13.79
N PRO A 376 9.95 -13.69 12.54
CA PRO A 376 10.68 -14.22 11.40
C PRO A 376 11.93 -13.40 11.07
N PHE A 377 11.99 -12.14 11.51
CA PHE A 377 13.09 -11.23 11.21
C PHE A 377 14.30 -11.35 12.13
N CYS A 378 14.14 -11.90 13.33
CA CYS A 378 15.24 -11.99 14.31
C CYS A 378 15.16 -13.23 15.20
N ASP A 379 14.29 -14.18 14.87
CA ASP A 379 14.05 -15.44 15.58
C ASP A 379 13.68 -15.31 17.07
N THR A 380 13.40 -14.11 17.55
CA THR A 380 13.03 -13.88 18.94
C THR A 380 11.70 -14.57 19.24
N PRO A 381 11.66 -15.52 20.20
CA PRO A 381 10.41 -16.17 20.60
C PRO A 381 9.52 -15.18 21.34
N TYR A 382 8.21 -15.28 21.12
CA TYR A 382 7.23 -14.60 21.96
C TYR A 382 7.12 -15.30 23.31
N ARG A 383 6.99 -14.55 24.40
CA ARG A 383 6.90 -15.09 25.77
C ARG A 383 5.54 -14.82 26.39
N GLY A 384 5.05 -15.80 27.14
CA GLY A 384 3.78 -15.71 27.86
C GLY A 384 2.56 -15.97 26.98
N LYS A 385 1.38 -15.57 27.45
CA LYS A 385 0.11 -15.85 26.77
C LYS A 385 -0.19 -14.77 25.73
N LEU A 386 -0.55 -15.18 24.52
CA LEU A 386 -0.93 -14.32 23.41
C LEU A 386 -2.41 -14.55 23.07
N PRO A 387 -3.32 -13.62 23.41
CA PRO A 387 -4.71 -13.74 23.04
C PRO A 387 -4.91 -13.44 21.55
N VAL A 388 -5.75 -14.26 20.94
CA VAL A 388 -6.21 -14.12 19.56
C VAL A 388 -7.74 -14.05 19.60
N ILE A 389 -8.30 -12.99 19.04
CA ILE A 389 -9.76 -12.87 18.90
C ILE A 389 -10.15 -13.30 17.49
N ASN A 390 -10.86 -14.42 17.37
CA ASN A 390 -11.44 -14.91 16.13
C ASN A 390 -12.82 -14.26 15.93
N LEU A 391 -13.03 -13.65 14.77
CA LEU A 391 -14.26 -12.92 14.47
C LEU A 391 -15.25 -13.79 13.69
N TYR A 392 -16.48 -13.81 14.16
CA TYR A 392 -17.62 -14.46 13.52
C TYR A 392 -18.79 -13.49 13.50
N SER A 393 -19.66 -13.62 12.51
CA SER A 393 -20.84 -12.76 12.42
C SER A 393 -22.12 -13.55 12.14
N ASP A 394 -23.23 -13.09 12.72
CA ASP A 394 -24.56 -13.53 12.32
C ASP A 394 -24.98 -12.74 11.09
N ARG A 395 -25.04 -13.42 9.94
CA ARG A 395 -25.38 -12.82 8.65
C ARG A 395 -26.88 -12.88 8.34
N GLY A 396 -27.64 -13.69 9.07
CA GLY A 396 -29.05 -13.95 8.80
C GLY A 396 -30.00 -13.45 9.90
N GLY A 397 -29.47 -12.90 10.99
CA GLY A 397 -30.26 -12.50 12.16
C GLY A 397 -30.92 -13.68 12.87
N ASN A 398 -30.39 -14.89 12.69
CA ASN A 398 -30.98 -16.14 13.19
C ASN A 398 -30.13 -16.79 14.31
N GLY A 399 -29.13 -16.08 14.82
CA GLY A 399 -28.21 -16.54 15.85
C GLY A 399 -27.14 -17.51 15.35
N LYS A 400 -27.03 -17.77 14.04
CA LYS A 400 -25.98 -18.64 13.48
C LYS A 400 -24.75 -17.82 13.07
N PHE A 401 -23.68 -17.99 13.84
CA PHE A 401 -22.41 -17.30 13.60
C PHE A 401 -21.55 -18.03 12.57
N MET A 402 -21.14 -17.30 11.53
CA MET A 402 -20.22 -17.79 10.49
C MET A 402 -18.85 -17.12 10.63
N PRO A 403 -17.74 -17.84 10.39
CA PRO A 403 -16.41 -17.23 10.43
C PRO A 403 -16.28 -16.07 9.45
N ASP A 404 -15.70 -14.95 9.90
CA ASP A 404 -15.38 -13.81 9.03
C ASP A 404 -14.03 -13.98 8.30
N ASN A 405 -13.30 -15.05 8.63
CA ASN A 405 -11.92 -15.26 8.25
C ASN A 405 -11.09 -14.00 8.56
N HIS A 406 -11.20 -13.50 9.79
CA HIS A 406 -10.54 -12.30 10.31
C HIS A 406 -10.25 -12.56 11.78
N ARG A 407 -8.99 -12.33 12.18
CA ARG A 407 -8.53 -12.47 13.56
C ARG A 407 -7.84 -11.19 13.98
N ILE A 408 -7.86 -10.93 15.29
CA ILE A 408 -7.18 -9.79 15.90
C ILE A 408 -6.19 -10.32 16.92
N MET A 409 -4.91 -9.99 16.74
CA MET A 409 -3.87 -10.29 17.71
C MET A 409 -3.89 -9.24 18.81
N ILE A 410 -3.89 -9.70 20.06
CA ILE A 410 -3.90 -8.82 21.22
C ILE A 410 -2.47 -8.63 21.72
N TYR A 411 -2.05 -7.38 21.79
CA TYR A 411 -0.83 -6.95 22.45
C TYR A 411 -1.15 -5.79 23.39
N LYS A 412 -0.14 -5.34 24.14
CA LYS A 412 -0.32 -4.31 25.17
C LYS A 412 -0.86 -3.02 24.53
N ASP A 413 -1.95 -2.49 25.11
CA ASP A 413 -2.62 -1.26 24.67
C ASP A 413 -3.29 -1.35 23.29
N GLN A 414 -3.54 -2.58 22.79
CA GLN A 414 -4.26 -2.79 21.54
C GLN A 414 -5.69 -2.25 21.63
N SER A 415 -6.06 -1.39 20.67
CA SER A 415 -7.37 -0.74 20.63
C SER A 415 -8.33 -1.49 19.72
N LEU A 416 -9.60 -1.56 20.13
CA LEU A 416 -10.71 -2.04 19.31
C LEU A 416 -11.53 -0.85 18.80
N PHE A 417 -12.07 -0.98 17.59
CA PHE A 417 -12.83 0.05 16.89
C PHE A 417 -14.12 -0.54 16.29
N ALA A 418 -14.98 0.30 15.72
CA ALA A 418 -16.26 -0.12 15.17
C ALA A 418 -16.15 -1.27 14.15
N TRP A 419 -15.13 -1.26 13.28
CA TRP A 419 -14.88 -2.33 12.29
C TRP A 419 -14.39 -3.65 12.89
N HIS A 420 -13.96 -3.66 14.15
CA HIS A 420 -13.65 -4.90 14.87
C HIS A 420 -14.90 -5.55 15.46
N ILE A 421 -15.93 -4.76 15.79
CA ILE A 421 -17.14 -5.24 16.46
C ILE A 421 -18.36 -5.36 15.53
N SER A 422 -18.27 -4.83 14.31
CA SER A 422 -19.32 -4.91 13.29
C SER A 422 -18.69 -5.26 11.95
N ARG A 423 -19.27 -6.25 11.25
CA ARG A 423 -18.86 -6.62 9.88
C ARG A 423 -19.29 -5.60 8.83
N ASP A 424 -20.25 -4.74 9.17
CA ASP A 424 -20.85 -3.78 8.24
C ASP A 424 -20.09 -2.44 8.26
N VAL A 425 -19.09 -2.31 9.13
CA VAL A 425 -18.19 -1.16 9.19
C VAL A 425 -16.83 -1.55 8.61
N ILE A 426 -16.39 -0.82 7.58
CA ILE A 426 -15.10 -1.01 6.92
C ILE A 426 -14.28 0.27 7.13
N PRO A 427 -13.01 0.18 7.57
CA PRO A 427 -12.20 1.36 7.88
C PRO A 427 -11.65 2.05 6.62
N ASN A 428 -12.51 2.48 5.70
CA ASN A 428 -12.14 3.12 4.42
C ASN A 428 -12.63 4.58 4.34
N GLU A 429 -12.66 5.16 3.14
CA GLU A 429 -13.08 6.55 2.90
C GLU A 429 -14.50 6.87 3.40
N ARG A 430 -15.35 5.85 3.53
CA ARG A 430 -16.77 5.97 3.93
C ARG A 430 -16.97 5.85 5.43
N LEU A 431 -15.90 5.65 6.20
CA LEU A 431 -15.96 5.53 7.64
C LEU A 431 -16.48 6.83 8.25
N GLU A 432 -17.57 6.74 9.01
CA GLU A 432 -18.16 7.91 9.66
C GLU A 432 -17.27 8.39 10.81
N VAL A 433 -17.28 9.70 11.09
CA VAL A 433 -16.52 10.30 12.19
C VAL A 433 -16.88 9.63 13.53
N SER A 434 -18.16 9.32 13.75
CA SER A 434 -18.66 8.60 14.93
C SER A 434 -18.05 7.19 15.09
N GLN A 435 -17.64 6.54 14.00
CA GLN A 435 -17.10 5.19 13.93
C GLN A 435 -15.57 5.14 14.06
N SER A 436 -14.90 6.29 13.96
CA SER A 436 -13.43 6.41 14.04
C SER A 436 -12.88 6.27 15.47
N GLY A 437 -13.74 6.45 16.48
CA GLY A 437 -13.35 6.38 17.89
C GLY A 437 -13.12 4.96 18.38
N ARG A 438 -12.19 4.82 19.33
CA ARG A 438 -11.98 3.58 20.07
C ARG A 438 -13.27 3.17 20.81
N VAL A 439 -13.60 1.87 20.75
CA VAL A 439 -14.78 1.27 21.42
C VAL A 439 -14.41 0.37 22.60
N GLY A 440 -13.16 -0.09 22.64
CA GLY A 440 -12.57 -0.84 23.75
C GLY A 440 -11.07 -0.95 23.57
N TYR A 441 -10.38 -1.45 24.58
CA TYR A 441 -8.94 -1.67 24.50
C TYR A 441 -8.50 -2.82 25.41
N CYS A 442 -7.40 -3.46 25.03
CA CYS A 442 -6.82 -4.56 25.77
C CYS A 442 -5.61 -4.09 26.58
N ILE A 443 -5.55 -4.50 27.84
CA ILE A 443 -4.42 -4.28 28.73
C ILE A 443 -3.92 -5.60 29.30
N TYR A 444 -2.66 -5.61 29.72
CA TYR A 444 -2.08 -6.70 30.49
C TYR A 444 -1.86 -6.21 31.93
N HIS A 445 -2.56 -6.81 32.89
CA HIS A 445 -2.56 -6.39 34.29
C HIS A 445 -2.69 -7.61 35.22
N ASN A 446 -1.90 -7.67 36.30
CA ASN A 446 -1.88 -8.80 37.24
C ASN A 446 -1.72 -10.18 36.58
N ASN A 447 -0.86 -10.30 35.57
CA ASN A 447 -0.65 -11.51 34.76
C ASN A 447 -1.90 -11.99 33.97
N GLU A 448 -2.87 -11.11 33.76
CA GLU A 448 -4.06 -11.39 32.97
C GLU A 448 -4.22 -10.38 31.84
N TRP A 449 -4.70 -10.86 30.70
CA TRP A 449 -5.17 -9.99 29.63
C TRP A 449 -6.62 -9.59 29.91
N LEU A 450 -6.91 -8.30 29.86
CA LEU A 450 -8.23 -7.76 30.08
C LEU A 450 -8.69 -6.98 28.85
N LEU A 451 -9.92 -7.20 28.41
CA LEU A 451 -10.61 -6.29 27.48
C LEU A 451 -11.44 -5.32 28.31
N VAL A 452 -11.12 -4.03 28.21
CA VAL A 452 -11.88 -2.94 28.79
C VAL A 452 -12.91 -2.44 27.79
N ASN A 453 -14.17 -2.44 28.19
CA ASN A 453 -15.26 -1.89 27.40
C ASN A 453 -15.32 -0.36 27.57
N GLU A 454 -14.99 0.39 26.52
CA GLU A 454 -15.05 1.85 26.57
C GLU A 454 -16.41 2.38 26.10
N LYS A 455 -16.94 1.86 24.97
CA LYS A 455 -18.14 2.41 24.32
C LYS A 455 -19.12 1.36 23.78
N MET A 456 -18.87 0.06 23.94
CA MET A 456 -19.77 -0.99 23.44
C MET A 456 -20.99 -1.13 24.36
N GLU A 457 -22.16 -0.66 23.93
CA GLU A 457 -23.40 -0.81 24.71
C GLU A 457 -23.90 -2.26 24.74
N GLY A 458 -23.78 -2.96 23.61
CA GLY A 458 -24.25 -4.32 23.44
C GLY A 458 -23.19 -5.40 23.62
N LEU A 459 -22.22 -5.24 24.54
CA LEU A 459 -21.20 -6.26 24.82
C LEU A 459 -21.69 -7.25 25.91
N TYR A 460 -21.72 -8.53 25.57
CA TYR A 460 -22.20 -9.59 26.44
C TYR A 460 -21.22 -10.78 26.45
N ASP A 461 -21.02 -11.38 27.63
CA ASP A 461 -20.38 -12.69 27.78
C ASP A 461 -21.41 -13.80 27.57
N TYR A 462 -21.19 -14.60 26.52
CA TYR A 462 -22.00 -15.74 26.10
C TYR A 462 -21.33 -17.08 26.41
N SER A 463 -20.21 -17.10 27.13
CA SER A 463 -19.46 -18.31 27.45
C SER A 463 -20.30 -19.33 28.23
N ASN A 464 -21.28 -18.87 29.02
CA ASN A 464 -22.32 -19.70 29.61
C ASN A 464 -23.71 -19.24 29.11
N PRO A 465 -24.34 -19.96 28.17
CA PRO A 465 -25.66 -19.60 27.64
C PRO A 465 -26.78 -19.50 28.69
N SER A 466 -26.62 -20.16 29.85
CA SER A 466 -27.60 -20.09 30.95
C SER A 466 -27.41 -18.86 31.85
N ASN A 467 -26.30 -18.13 31.69
CA ASN A 467 -25.95 -16.96 32.48
C ASN A 467 -25.23 -15.92 31.62
N ILE A 468 -25.96 -15.31 30.68
CA ILE A 468 -25.42 -14.26 29.81
C ILE A 468 -25.27 -12.98 30.64
N GLN A 469 -24.05 -12.45 30.70
CA GLN A 469 -23.75 -11.24 31.48
C GLN A 469 -23.39 -10.09 30.56
N GLN A 470 -23.98 -8.92 30.79
CA GLN A 470 -23.56 -7.71 30.08
C GLN A 470 -22.27 -7.17 30.70
N ILE A 471 -21.27 -6.91 29.87
CA ILE A 471 -20.05 -6.21 30.28
C ILE A 471 -20.30 -4.72 30.06
N ALA A 472 -20.74 -4.01 31.10
CA ALA A 472 -21.09 -2.59 31.00
C ALA A 472 -19.90 -1.69 30.61
N LYS A 473 -20.18 -0.48 30.09
CA LYS A 473 -19.15 0.54 29.83
C LYS A 473 -18.32 0.81 31.09
N GLY A 474 -17.01 0.95 30.92
CA GLY A 474 -16.04 1.12 32.00
C GLY A 474 -15.72 -0.16 32.78
N LYS A 475 -16.33 -1.31 32.44
CA LYS A 475 -15.98 -2.61 33.02
C LYS A 475 -14.99 -3.35 32.12
N ALA A 476 -14.29 -4.30 32.71
CA ALA A 476 -13.33 -5.15 32.04
C ALA A 476 -13.72 -6.62 32.19
N VAL A 477 -13.32 -7.44 31.22
CA VAL A 477 -13.45 -8.90 31.23
C VAL A 477 -12.10 -9.54 30.95
N ALA A 478 -11.78 -10.61 31.66
CA ALA A 478 -10.54 -11.35 31.44
C ALA A 478 -10.62 -12.14 30.12
N LEU A 479 -9.60 -12.00 29.29
CA LEU A 479 -9.43 -12.76 28.05
C LEU A 479 -8.87 -14.13 28.39
N VAL A 480 -9.77 -15.07 28.67
CA VAL A 480 -9.46 -16.48 28.91
C VAL A 480 -9.74 -17.33 27.65
N ASP A 481 -9.10 -18.49 27.55
CA ASP A 481 -9.31 -19.39 26.41
C ASP A 481 -10.77 -19.85 26.35
N GLY A 482 -11.37 -19.77 25.15
CA GLY A 482 -12.76 -20.13 24.92
C GLY A 482 -13.80 -19.06 25.31
N LEU A 483 -13.38 -17.89 25.81
CA LEU A 483 -14.30 -16.77 26.08
C LEU A 483 -15.06 -16.38 24.81
N GLN A 484 -16.38 -16.32 24.92
CA GLN A 484 -17.27 -15.93 23.83
C GLN A 484 -17.95 -14.60 24.15
N LEU A 485 -17.51 -13.54 23.47
CA LEU A 485 -18.11 -12.22 23.62
C LEU A 485 -18.99 -11.90 22.41
N VAL A 486 -20.27 -11.60 22.63
CA VAL A 486 -21.17 -11.14 21.58
C VAL A 486 -21.33 -9.64 21.68
N VAL A 487 -21.08 -8.94 20.57
CA VAL A 487 -21.32 -7.51 20.42
C VAL A 487 -22.51 -7.30 19.49
N LYS A 488 -23.56 -6.67 20.01
CA LYS A 488 -24.67 -6.14 19.23
C LYS A 488 -24.40 -4.66 18.96
N TYR A 489 -24.30 -4.30 17.68
CA TYR A 489 -23.98 -2.95 17.23
C TYR A 489 -24.82 -2.59 16.00
N ASN A 490 -25.74 -1.62 16.16
CA ASN A 490 -26.77 -1.29 15.17
C ASN A 490 -27.55 -2.56 14.75
N HIS A 491 -27.51 -2.91 13.46
CA HIS A 491 -28.13 -4.11 12.91
C HIS A 491 -27.15 -5.30 12.82
N SER A 492 -25.91 -5.13 13.26
CA SER A 492 -24.86 -6.14 13.20
C SER A 492 -24.74 -6.88 14.53
N THR A 493 -24.57 -8.20 14.48
CA THR A 493 -24.22 -9.01 15.65
C THR A 493 -22.95 -9.80 15.35
N ARG A 494 -21.91 -9.57 16.15
CA ARG A 494 -20.59 -10.18 15.99
C ARG A 494 -20.19 -10.96 17.24
N LEU A 495 -19.67 -12.15 17.03
CA LEU A 495 -19.07 -12.99 18.07
C LEU A 495 -17.54 -12.88 17.97
N LEU A 496 -16.94 -12.57 19.11
CA LEU A 496 -15.51 -12.51 19.36
C LEU A 496 -15.17 -13.74 20.20
N LEU A 497 -14.56 -14.74 19.58
CA LEU A 497 -14.09 -15.96 20.26
C LEU A 497 -12.62 -15.81 20.61
N VAL A 498 -12.31 -15.81 21.90
CA VAL A 498 -10.94 -15.71 22.40
C VAL A 498 -10.28 -17.08 22.38
N GLN A 499 -9.06 -17.11 21.83
CA GLN A 499 -8.15 -18.24 21.90
C GLN A 499 -6.84 -17.75 22.53
N LEU A 500 -6.29 -18.51 23.48
CA LEU A 500 -4.97 -18.23 24.05
C LEU A 500 -3.92 -19.11 23.39
N VAL A 501 -2.86 -18.48 22.88
CA VAL A 501 -1.67 -19.16 22.37
C VAL A 501 -0.56 -19.00 23.40
N GLU A 502 0.10 -20.10 23.78
CA GLU A 502 1.22 -20.06 24.73
C GLU A 502 2.55 -19.84 23.99
N GLY A 503 3.24 -18.75 24.32
CA GLY A 503 4.61 -18.50 23.90
C GLY A 503 5.61 -19.51 24.49
N SER A 504 6.84 -19.49 23.98
CA SER A 504 7.91 -20.39 24.44
C SER A 504 8.60 -19.93 25.71
#